data_AF-A0A954IM81-F1
#
_entry.id   AF-A0A954IM81-F1
#
_cell.length_a   1.000
_cell.length_b   1.000
_cell.length_c   1.000
_cell.angle_alpha   90.00
_cell.angle_beta   90.00
_cell.angle_gamma   90.00
#
_symmetry.space_group_name_H-M   'P 1'
#
loop_
_entity.id
_entity.type
_entity.pdbx_description
1 polymer ?
#
loop_
_entity_poly.entity_id
_entity_poly.type
_entity_poly.pdbx_seq_one_letter_code
_entity_poly.pdbx_strand_id
1 'polypeptide(L)' 'HEAWCHQRGYVCMIEEFGGRPVRAGESFSAAFIVGYFDSIEEMHAVYDQHKGFTGLEVNPDGWKLTGPGL' A
#
# COMPACT_ATOMS: atom_id res chain seq x y z
N HIS A 1 6.00 0.65 13.32
CA HIS A 1 5.16 -0.38 12.67
C HIS A 1 5.91 -1.69 12.74
N GLU A 2 5.22 -2.73 13.19
CA GLU A 2 5.76 -4.09 13.28
C GLU A 2 5.21 -4.89 12.09
N ALA A 3 6.05 -5.76 11.52
CA ALA A 3 5.67 -6.67 10.46
C ALA A 3 6.13 -8.07 10.85
N TRP A 4 5.25 -9.06 10.69
CA TRP A 4 5.57 -10.46 10.95
C TRP A 4 5.32 -11.28 9.70
N CYS A 5 6.25 -12.19 9.43
CA CYS A 5 6.11 -13.19 8.38
C CYS A 5 6.01 -14.56 9.03
N HIS A 6 5.02 -15.34 8.61
CA HIS A 6 4.88 -16.74 9.00
C HIS A 6 4.73 -17.61 7.77
N GLN A 7 5.49 -18.70 7.69
CA GLN A 7 5.35 -19.70 6.64
C GLN A 7 4.57 -20.90 7.19
N ARG A 8 3.32 -21.04 6.74
CA ARG A 8 2.61 -22.33 6.66
C ARG A 8 2.45 -22.67 5.18
N GLY A 9 1.49 -23.47 4.73
CA GLY A 9 1.24 -23.68 3.29
C GLY A 9 0.89 -22.41 2.48
N TYR A 10 1.14 -21.22 3.02
CA TYR A 10 1.04 -19.88 2.44
C TYR A 10 2.02 -18.94 3.17
N VAL A 11 2.37 -17.83 2.51
CA VAL A 11 3.10 -16.70 3.12
C VAL A 11 2.08 -15.72 3.68
N CYS A 12 2.18 -15.42 4.98
CA CYS A 12 1.35 -14.39 5.63
C CYS A 12 2.20 -13.15 5.88
N MET A 13 1.71 -11.98 5.43
CA MET A 13 2.22 -10.67 5.83
C MET A 13 1.15 -9.99 6.67
N ILE A 14 1.50 -9.62 7.91
CA ILE A 14 0.65 -8.84 8.79
C ILE A 14 1.32 -7.48 8.97
N GLU A 15 0.65 -6.42 8.51
CA GLU A 15 1.13 -5.04 8.60
C GLU A 15 0.12 -4.20 9.37
N GLU A 16 0.57 -3.57 10.46
CA GLU A 16 -0.25 -2.60 11.19
C GLU A 16 -0.24 -1.25 10.45
N PHE A 17 -1.40 -0.82 9.93
CA PHE A 17 -1.60 0.47 9.28
C PHE A 17 -2.76 1.25 9.90
N GLY A 18 -2.80 2.56 9.64
CA GLY A 18 -3.89 3.42 10.13
C GLY A 18 -3.78 3.84 11.60
N GLY A 19 -2.56 3.86 12.16
CA GLY A 19 -2.23 4.26 13.56
C GLY A 19 -2.54 5.72 13.95
N ARG A 20 -3.62 6.29 13.41
CA ARG A 20 -4.21 7.58 13.75
C ARG A 20 -5.60 7.37 14.35
N PRO A 21 -6.07 8.21 15.28
CA PRO A 21 -7.43 8.14 15.77
C PRO A 21 -8.46 8.28 14.64
N VAL A 22 -9.51 7.43 14.66
CA VAL A 22 -10.65 7.49 13.75
C VAL A 22 -11.92 7.63 14.59
N ARG A 23 -12.67 8.71 14.39
CA ARG A 23 -13.90 8.98 15.17
C ARG A 23 -15.10 8.22 14.61
N ALA A 24 -16.18 8.18 15.36
CA ALA A 24 -17.44 7.63 14.88
C ALA A 24 -17.91 8.37 13.62
N GLY A 25 -18.17 7.62 12.55
CA GLY A 25 -18.54 8.16 11.23
C GLY A 25 -17.37 8.52 10.33
N GLU A 26 -16.12 8.47 10.81
CA GLU A 26 -14.94 8.62 9.96
C GLU A 26 -14.49 7.29 9.38
N SER A 27 -13.64 7.35 8.37
CA SER A 27 -13.01 6.19 7.75
C SER A 27 -11.57 6.52 7.41
N PHE A 28 -10.74 5.48 7.35
CA PHE A 28 -9.42 5.55 6.76
C PHE A 28 -9.29 4.45 5.72
N SER A 29 -8.35 4.64 4.81
CA SER A 29 -8.11 3.70 3.73
C SER A 29 -6.61 3.66 3.46
N ALA A 30 -6.16 2.55 2.87
CA ALA A 30 -4.80 2.34 2.43
C ALA A 30 -4.84 1.73 1.03
N ALA A 31 -3.80 2.01 0.24
CA ALA A 31 -3.57 1.39 -1.05
C ALA A 31 -2.20 0.71 -1.00
N PHE A 32 -2.14 -0.53 -1.49
CA PHE A 32 -0.92 -1.33 -1.50
C PHE A 32 -0.53 -1.63 -2.93
N ILE A 33 0.77 -1.59 -3.21
CA ILE A 33 1.33 -2.10 -4.46
C ILE A 33 1.72 -3.54 -4.20
N VAL A 34 1.07 -4.47 -4.89
CA VAL A 34 1.27 -5.92 -4.70
C VAL A 34 1.67 -6.51 -6.04
N GLY A 35 2.79 -7.25 -6.05
CA GLY A 35 3.34 -7.86 -7.26
C GLY A 35 4.22 -9.07 -6.95
N TYR A 36 4.47 -9.86 -7.99
CA TYR A 36 5.53 -10.86 -8.00
C TYR A 36 6.75 -10.23 -8.66
N PHE A 37 7.91 -10.34 -8.02
CA PHE A 37 9.16 -9.75 -8.49
C PHE A 37 10.22 -10.84 -8.55
N ASP A 38 11.06 -10.79 -9.59
CA ASP A 38 12.17 -11.73 -9.75
C ASP A 38 13.43 -11.24 -8.98
N SER A 39 13.43 -9.99 -8.50
CA SER A 39 14.51 -9.40 -7.70
C SER A 39 14.03 -8.32 -6.72
N ILE A 40 14.84 -8.03 -5.70
CA ILE A 40 14.56 -6.94 -4.74
C ILE A 40 14.69 -5.58 -5.43
N GLU A 41 15.62 -5.45 -6.37
CA GLU A 41 15.85 -4.24 -7.16
C GLU A 41 14.61 -3.86 -7.98
N GLU A 42 13.95 -4.85 -8.59
CA GLU A 42 12.68 -4.65 -9.30
C GLU A 42 11.57 -4.16 -8.35
N MET A 43 11.43 -4.80 -7.18
CA MET A 43 10.48 -4.37 -6.15
C MET A 43 10.73 -2.90 -5.74
N HIS A 44 11.99 -2.53 -5.51
CA HIS A 44 12.36 -1.15 -5.16
C HIS A 44 12.06 -0.17 -6.30
N ALA A 45 12.34 -0.53 -7.55
CA ALA A 45 12.05 0.32 -8.70
C ALA A 45 10.54 0.63 -8.82
N VAL A 46 9.69 -0.37 -8.59
CA VAL A 46 8.23 -0.19 -8.56
C VAL A 46 7.79 0.68 -7.38
N TYR A 47 8.35 0.47 -6.19
CA TYR A 47 8.09 1.37 -5.05
C TYR A 47 8.47 2.82 -5.39
N ASP A 48 9.66 3.04 -5.94
CA ASP A 48 10.18 4.35 -6.28
C ASP A 48 9.36 5.07 -7.36
N GLN A 49 8.72 4.34 -8.26
CA GLN A 49 7.79 4.90 -9.25
C GLN A 49 6.54 5.51 -8.62
N HIS A 50 6.11 5.00 -7.46
CA HIS A 50 4.83 5.34 -6.82
C HIS A 50 4.97 6.02 -5.46
N LYS A 51 6.19 6.18 -4.94
CA LYS A 51 6.41 6.87 -3.66
C LYS A 51 5.95 8.34 -3.73
N GLY A 52 5.49 8.86 -2.60
CA GLY A 52 5.08 10.26 -2.45
C GLY A 52 3.60 10.54 -2.74
N PHE A 53 2.91 9.66 -3.48
CA PHE A 53 1.45 9.72 -3.57
C PHE A 53 0.80 9.31 -2.25
N THR A 54 -0.24 10.03 -1.85
CA THR A 54 -0.94 9.82 -0.57
C THR A 54 -2.44 9.54 -0.76
N GLY A 55 -2.88 9.38 -2.00
CA GLY A 55 -4.26 9.12 -2.36
C GLY A 55 -4.38 8.27 -3.61
N LEU A 56 -5.54 7.66 -3.76
CA LEU A 56 -5.93 6.84 -4.90
C LEU A 56 -7.37 7.21 -5.25
N GLU A 57 -7.59 7.71 -6.46
CA GLU A 57 -8.91 7.89 -7.04
C GLU A 57 -9.23 6.68 -7.92
N VAL A 58 -10.45 6.17 -7.80
CA VAL A 58 -10.96 5.05 -8.60
C VAL A 58 -12.27 5.47 -9.25
N ASN A 59 -12.38 5.26 -10.55
CA ASN A 59 -13.56 5.56 -11.35
C ASN A 59 -13.84 4.41 -12.35
N PRO A 60 -14.95 4.44 -13.11
CA PRO A 60 -15.26 3.38 -14.07
C PRO A 60 -14.19 3.17 -15.17
N ASP A 61 -13.39 4.20 -15.47
CA ASP A 61 -12.37 4.19 -16.51
C ASP A 61 -11.00 3.71 -15.98
N GLY A 62 -10.84 3.55 -14.66
CA GLY A 62 -9.64 3.05 -14.03
C GLY A 62 -9.31 3.72 -12.69
N TRP A 63 -8.01 3.93 -12.46
CA TRP A 63 -7.51 4.50 -11.21
C TRP A 63 -6.37 5.48 -11.46
N LYS A 64 -6.17 6.40 -10.51
CA LYS A 64 -5.10 7.40 -10.54
C LYS A 64 -4.59 7.67 -9.14
N LEU A 65 -3.26 7.77 -9.00
CA LEU A 65 -2.64 8.22 -7.75
C LEU A 65 -2.75 9.74 -7.59
N THR A 66 -3.01 10.18 -6.36
CA THR A 66 -3.18 11.59 -5.97
C THR A 66 -2.34 11.92 -4.72
N GLY A 67 -2.13 13.20 -4.41
CA GLY A 67 -1.34 13.64 -3.24
C GLY A 67 -0.22 14.62 -3.58
N PRO A 68 0.65 14.98 -2.60
CA PRO A 68 1.72 15.95 -2.76
C PRO A 68 2.87 15.36 -3.59
N GLY A 69 2.71 15.48 -4.91
CA GLY A 69 3.68 15.13 -5.95
C GLY A 69 3.28 15.67 -7.33
N LEU A 70 2.31 16.60 -7.35
CA LEU A 70 1.92 17.48 -8.45
C LEU A 70 2.29 18.92 -8.09
#